data_AF-A0A8S4P8S5-F1
#
_entry.id   AF-A0A8S4P8S5-F1
#
_cell.length_a   1.000
_cell.length_b   1.000
_cell.length_c   1.000
_cell.angle_alpha   90.00
_cell.angle_beta   90.00
_cell.angle_gamma   90.00
#
_symmetry.space_group_name_H-M   'P 1'
#
loop_
_entity.id
_entity.type
_entity.pdbx_description
1 polymer ?
#
loop_
_entity_poly.entity_id
_entity_poly.type
_entity_poly.pdbx_seq_one_letter_code
_entity_poly.pdbx_strand_id
1 'polypeptide(L)'
;MEEWQGSPILSSIDIEKGLAVPVVVQVVLGRTGEYMLFLAILMAIMSIGSAEVIAVASLIVYDVYQPYINPFRKNLKEGECILCGKYPWPSTDTYYKDRIIAIDTIDNDESKACSCKPVVECSGCTEDKEMRSFKKTNLGVKKPYKCKVHGLYKHYQDDLLNFKNWCILWITLFTIPLVLFSNWVGLNLGWLFYFNGVLLGGVPIPVALTVLWSKVTPAGMISGTLSGCLCGLSLWLGIASMYEGGVTLENTGRDIPTFVGSAVALGVSGIVCVVVSLYTLDRKKFNEEEEWNKLRNIENPLHPWAITYARDFGRVQDVTSRFVRPTYAAMKSRFRGSRITAIVIG
;
A
#
# COMPACT_ATOMS: atom_id res chain seq x y z
N MET A 1 30.39 43.14 -24.02
CA MET A 1 29.30 43.86 -23.36
C MET A 1 28.68 44.76 -24.41
N GLU A 2 27.71 44.27 -25.17
CA GLU A 2 26.86 45.06 -26.08
C GLU A 2 25.82 44.12 -26.70
N GLU A 3 24.64 44.03 -26.08
CA GLU A 3 23.30 43.87 -26.69
C GLU A 3 22.28 43.73 -25.55
N TRP A 4 21.87 44.87 -25.00
CA TRP A 4 20.70 45.03 -24.15
C TRP A 4 19.53 45.47 -25.03
N GLN A 5 18.95 44.56 -25.80
CA GLN A 5 17.63 44.76 -26.39
C GLN A 5 16.70 43.67 -25.86
N GLY A 6 15.58 44.10 -25.27
CA GLY A 6 14.61 43.28 -24.54
C GLY A 6 13.79 42.32 -25.42
N SER A 7 14.45 41.53 -26.25
CA SER A 7 13.87 40.30 -26.77
C SER A 7 13.94 39.23 -25.67
N PRO A 8 12.86 38.46 -25.46
CA PRO A 8 12.89 37.36 -24.51
C PRO A 8 13.95 36.34 -24.97
N ILE A 9 14.82 35.91 -24.04
CA ILE A 9 15.90 34.92 -24.25
C ILE A 9 15.35 33.59 -24.83
N LEU A 10 14.07 33.33 -24.62
CA LEU A 10 13.34 32.17 -25.10
C LEU A 10 12.11 32.61 -25.88
N SER A 11 11.82 31.95 -27.00
CA SER A 11 10.52 32.08 -27.65
C SER A 11 9.42 31.45 -26.78
N SER A 12 8.15 31.83 -26.98
CA SER A 12 7.02 31.19 -26.29
C SER A 12 7.00 29.67 -26.47
N ILE A 13 7.42 29.19 -27.64
CA ILE A 13 7.54 27.77 -27.98
C ILE A 13 8.64 27.08 -27.16
N ASP A 14 9.76 27.75 -26.89
CA ASP A 14 10.86 27.17 -26.11
C ASP A 14 10.54 27.15 -24.60
N ILE A 15 9.76 28.12 -24.13
CA ILE A 15 9.19 28.12 -22.77
C ILE A 15 8.22 26.96 -22.61
N GLU A 16 7.32 26.74 -23.58
CA GLU A 16 6.38 25.61 -23.58
C GLU A 16 7.07 24.24 -23.61
N LYS A 17 8.22 24.14 -24.27
CA LYS A 17 9.06 22.93 -24.25
C LYS A 17 9.82 22.71 -22.92
N GLY A 18 9.69 23.62 -21.95
CA GLY A 18 10.34 23.51 -20.65
C GLY A 18 11.82 23.90 -20.63
N LEU A 19 12.33 24.58 -21.66
CA LEU A 19 13.75 25.00 -21.71
C LEU A 19 14.08 26.18 -20.77
N ALA A 20 13.07 26.74 -20.09
CA ALA A 20 13.25 27.83 -19.14
C ALA A 20 14.25 27.51 -18.03
N VAL A 21 14.15 26.33 -17.42
CA VAL A 21 15.03 25.93 -16.29
C VAL A 21 16.48 25.69 -16.76
N PRO A 22 16.73 24.90 -17.84
CA PRO A 22 18.08 24.76 -18.39
C PRO A 22 18.75 26.08 -18.75
N VAL A 23 18.03 27.00 -19.40
CA VAL A 23 18.60 28.29 -19.82
C VAL A 23 18.92 29.19 -18.64
N VAL A 24 18.04 29.27 -17.64
CA VAL A 24 18.32 30.06 -16.42
C VAL A 24 19.54 29.49 -15.68
N VAL A 25 19.63 28.16 -15.56
CA VAL A 25 20.78 27.51 -14.91
C VAL A 25 22.07 27.79 -15.68
N GLN A 26 22.04 27.74 -17.02
CA GLN A 26 23.19 28.04 -17.85
C GLN A 26 23.64 29.50 -17.70
N VAL A 27 22.71 30.45 -17.59
CA VAL A 27 23.02 31.87 -17.40
C VAL A 27 23.64 32.15 -16.02
N VAL A 28 23.14 31.49 -14.96
CA VAL A 28 23.60 31.75 -13.58
C VAL A 28 24.89 30.99 -13.23
N LEU A 29 25.00 29.72 -13.64
CA LEU A 29 26.06 28.81 -13.22
C LEU A 29 27.07 28.48 -14.33
N GLY A 30 26.85 28.97 -15.56
CA GLY A 30 27.70 28.67 -16.71
C GLY A 30 27.59 27.21 -17.18
N ARG A 31 28.58 26.74 -17.95
CA ARG A 31 28.61 25.37 -18.51
C ARG A 31 28.60 24.27 -17.45
N THR A 32 29.10 24.53 -16.24
CA THR A 32 29.09 23.57 -15.13
C THR A 32 27.67 23.36 -14.58
N GLY A 33 26.83 24.40 -14.60
CA GLY A 33 25.42 24.32 -14.20
C GLY A 33 24.58 23.39 -15.07
N GLU A 34 24.83 23.38 -16.39
CA GLU A 34 24.14 22.51 -17.34
C GLU A 34 24.35 21.03 -17.01
N TYR A 35 25.60 20.61 -16.76
CA TYR A 35 25.91 19.23 -16.36
C TYR A 35 25.32 18.86 -15.00
N MET A 36 25.32 19.79 -14.03
CA MET A 36 24.71 19.58 -12.71
C MET A 36 23.20 19.37 -12.82
N LEU A 37 22.52 20.19 -13.64
CA LEU A 37 21.08 20.06 -13.86
C LEU A 37 20.74 18.74 -14.56
N PHE A 38 21.49 18.37 -15.59
CA PHE A 38 21.30 17.10 -16.30
C PHE A 38 21.43 15.90 -15.34
N LEU A 39 22.48 15.89 -14.51
CA LEU A 39 22.70 14.83 -13.54
C LEU A 39 21.63 14.82 -12.46
N ALA A 40 21.20 15.98 -11.97
CA ALA A 40 20.11 16.09 -11.00
C ALA A 40 18.79 15.53 -11.54
N ILE A 41 18.42 15.88 -12.78
CA ILE A 41 17.21 15.35 -13.44
C ILE A 41 17.33 13.85 -13.66
N LEU A 42 18.48 13.36 -14.12
CA LEU A 42 18.69 11.92 -14.33
C LEU A 42 18.56 11.13 -13.03
N MET A 43 19.18 11.59 -11.95
CA MET A 43 19.03 10.95 -10.64
C MET A 43 17.59 10.98 -10.14
N ALA A 44 16.89 12.10 -10.31
CA ALA A 44 15.49 12.24 -9.92
C ALA A 44 14.60 11.24 -10.68
N ILE A 45 14.72 11.18 -12.01
CA ILE A 45 13.93 10.27 -12.84
C ILE A 45 14.24 8.80 -12.53
N MET A 46 15.51 8.42 -12.40
CA MET A 46 15.89 7.06 -12.06
C MET A 46 15.40 6.64 -10.66
N SER A 47 15.41 7.58 -9.70
CA SER A 47 14.88 7.33 -8.36
C SER A 47 13.36 7.13 -8.37
N ILE A 48 12.62 8.01 -9.06
CA ILE A 48 11.15 7.91 -9.14
C ILE A 48 10.75 6.64 -9.90
N GLY A 49 11.36 6.38 -11.06
CA GLY A 49 11.05 5.21 -11.87
C GLY A 49 11.33 3.89 -11.15
N SER A 50 12.43 3.79 -10.40
CA SER A 50 12.70 2.60 -9.59
C SER A 50 11.71 2.43 -8.43
N ALA A 51 11.32 3.51 -7.75
CA ALA A 51 10.34 3.46 -6.67
C ALA A 51 8.97 2.99 -7.15
N GLU A 52 8.49 3.50 -8.29
CA GLU A 52 7.20 3.12 -8.88
C GLU A 52 7.18 1.67 -9.34
N VAL A 53 8.22 1.22 -10.05
CA VAL A 53 8.32 -0.19 -10.50
C VAL A 53 8.36 -1.14 -9.30
N ILE A 54 9.12 -0.81 -8.25
CA ILE A 54 9.17 -1.62 -7.03
C ILE A 54 7.82 -1.62 -6.31
N ALA A 55 7.11 -0.48 -6.28
CA ALA A 55 5.78 -0.39 -5.69
C ALA A 55 4.78 -1.29 -6.42
N VAL A 56 4.69 -1.19 -7.75
CA VAL A 56 3.79 -2.04 -8.57
C VAL A 56 4.14 -3.52 -8.41
N ALA A 57 5.43 -3.88 -8.44
CA ALA A 57 5.86 -5.26 -8.20
C ALA A 57 5.44 -5.76 -6.81
N SER A 58 5.51 -4.89 -5.79
CA SER A 58 5.12 -5.25 -4.42
C SER A 58 3.61 -5.46 -4.30
N LEU A 59 2.78 -4.67 -4.98
CA LEU A 59 1.33 -4.89 -5.06
C LEU A 59 1.02 -6.25 -5.69
N ILE A 60 1.65 -6.59 -6.82
CA ILE A 60 1.43 -7.88 -7.48
C ILE A 60 1.82 -9.04 -6.55
N VAL A 61 2.96 -8.95 -5.87
CA VAL A 61 3.44 -10.05 -5.03
C VAL A 61 2.69 -10.16 -3.70
N TYR A 62 2.56 -9.07 -2.95
CA TYR A 62 2.05 -9.10 -1.58
C TYR A 62 0.53 -8.98 -1.50
N ASP A 63 -0.11 -8.33 -2.47
CA ASP A 63 -1.57 -8.10 -2.43
C ASP A 63 -2.33 -9.09 -3.30
N VAL A 64 -1.69 -9.64 -4.35
CA VAL A 64 -2.32 -10.62 -5.25
C VAL A 64 -1.73 -12.02 -5.06
N TYR A 65 -0.42 -12.18 -5.28
CA TYR A 65 0.20 -13.51 -5.36
C TYR A 65 0.25 -14.23 -4.00
N GLN A 66 0.67 -13.54 -2.94
CA GLN A 66 0.74 -14.11 -1.59
C GLN A 66 -0.64 -14.52 -1.04
N PRO A 67 -1.68 -13.67 -1.05
CA PRO A 67 -2.97 -14.04 -0.47
C PRO A 67 -3.80 -14.98 -1.35
N TYR A 68 -3.79 -14.83 -2.69
CA TYR A 68 -4.72 -15.56 -3.56
C TYR A 68 -4.10 -16.73 -4.34
N ILE A 69 -2.85 -16.62 -4.78
CA ILE A 69 -2.24 -17.62 -5.69
C ILE A 69 -1.47 -18.68 -4.89
N ASN A 70 -0.55 -18.25 -4.03
CA ASN A 70 0.28 -19.15 -3.24
C ASN A 70 0.39 -18.69 -1.78
N PRO A 71 -0.69 -18.78 -0.98
CA PRO A 71 -0.62 -18.51 0.45
C PRO A 71 0.18 -19.58 1.18
N PHE A 72 0.93 -19.16 2.21
CA PHE A 72 1.73 -20.08 3.04
C PHE A 72 0.91 -21.24 3.62
N ARG A 73 -0.36 -20.97 3.99
CA ARG A 73 -1.37 -21.98 4.35
C ARG A 73 -2.70 -21.62 3.70
N LYS A 74 -3.25 -22.51 2.88
CA LYS A 74 -4.52 -22.29 2.15
C LYS A 74 -5.76 -22.27 3.04
N ASN A 75 -5.79 -23.10 4.08
CA ASN A 75 -6.98 -23.32 4.93
C ASN A 75 -6.75 -22.82 6.37
N LEU A 76 -6.29 -21.57 6.52
CA LEU A 76 -6.09 -20.97 7.85
C LEU A 76 -7.39 -20.31 8.32
N LYS A 77 -7.91 -20.70 9.48
CA LYS A 77 -9.11 -20.06 10.06
C LYS A 77 -8.74 -18.78 10.82
N GLU A 78 -9.72 -17.91 11.02
CA GLU A 78 -9.54 -16.67 11.80
C GLU A 78 -9.07 -16.98 13.23
N GLY A 79 -7.91 -16.44 13.61
CA GLY A 79 -7.31 -16.63 14.93
C GLY A 79 -6.29 -17.76 15.02
N GLU A 80 -6.10 -18.57 13.98
CA GLU A 80 -5.03 -19.57 13.93
C GLU A 80 -3.67 -18.93 13.64
N CYS A 81 -2.60 -19.48 14.22
CA CYS A 81 -1.25 -19.03 13.95
C CYS A 81 -0.80 -19.41 12.53
N ILE A 82 -0.36 -18.43 11.73
CA ILE A 82 0.14 -18.65 10.35
C ILE A 82 1.27 -19.70 10.30
N LEU A 83 2.12 -19.77 11.33
CA LEU A 83 3.28 -20.67 11.36
C LEU A 83 2.88 -22.12 11.62
N CYS A 84 2.09 -22.41 12.66
CA CYS A 84 1.78 -23.77 13.08
C CYS A 84 0.34 -24.23 12.81
N GLY A 85 -0.58 -23.32 12.49
CA GLY A 85 -2.00 -23.62 12.29
C GLY A 85 -2.79 -23.91 13.57
N LYS A 86 -2.22 -23.64 14.76
CA LYS A 86 -2.87 -23.82 16.06
C LYS A 86 -3.35 -22.49 16.66
N TYR A 87 -4.31 -22.55 17.58
CA TYR A 87 -4.79 -21.37 18.32
C TYR A 87 -3.80 -20.97 19.43
N PRO A 88 -3.57 -19.67 19.64
CA PRO A 88 -2.68 -19.17 20.69
C PRO A 88 -3.25 -19.31 22.10
N TRP A 89 -2.36 -19.54 23.08
CA TRP A 89 -2.64 -19.59 24.52
C TRP A 89 -1.48 -18.92 25.27
N PRO A 90 -1.65 -18.16 26.37
CA PRO A 90 -2.88 -17.91 27.15
C PRO A 90 -3.71 -16.71 26.67
N SER A 91 -5.02 -16.76 26.94
CA SER A 91 -6.05 -15.80 26.46
C SER A 91 -6.34 -14.66 27.44
N THR A 92 -5.37 -13.77 27.72
CA THR A 92 -5.69 -12.51 28.45
C THR A 92 -6.53 -11.56 27.61
N ASP A 93 -6.61 -11.79 26.30
CA ASP A 93 -7.40 -11.02 25.35
C ASP A 93 -8.79 -11.65 25.15
N THR A 94 -9.85 -10.90 25.47
CA THR A 94 -11.26 -11.34 25.43
C THR A 94 -11.65 -11.90 24.05
N TYR A 95 -11.07 -11.31 22.98
CA TYR A 95 -11.30 -11.74 21.60
C TYR A 95 -10.92 -13.21 21.33
N TYR A 96 -9.80 -13.67 21.90
CA TYR A 96 -9.35 -15.06 21.73
C TYR A 96 -10.06 -15.99 22.71
N LYS A 97 -10.40 -15.50 23.91
CA LYS A 97 -11.09 -16.27 24.94
C LYS A 97 -12.40 -16.87 24.40
N ASP A 98 -13.25 -16.07 23.75
CA ASP A 98 -14.55 -16.53 23.25
C ASP A 98 -14.44 -17.52 22.07
N ARG A 99 -13.37 -17.41 21.26
CA ARG A 99 -13.12 -18.30 20.11
C ARG A 99 -12.35 -19.57 20.46
N ILE A 100 -11.53 -19.55 21.50
CA ILE A 100 -10.89 -20.74 22.09
C ILE A 100 -11.94 -21.57 22.83
N ILE A 101 -12.88 -20.93 23.55
CA ILE A 101 -14.01 -21.60 24.24
C ILE A 101 -14.92 -22.35 23.24
N ALA A 102 -15.01 -21.91 21.98
CA ALA A 102 -15.74 -22.63 20.93
C ALA A 102 -15.09 -23.99 20.52
N ILE A 103 -13.85 -24.25 20.92
CA ILE A 103 -13.13 -25.53 20.70
C ILE A 103 -13.08 -26.36 21.99
N ASP A 104 -13.24 -25.73 23.14
CA ASP A 104 -12.97 -26.31 24.47
C ASP A 104 -14.10 -27.16 25.07
N THR A 105 -15.04 -27.66 24.25
CA THR A 105 -16.12 -28.53 24.76
C THR A 105 -15.81 -30.03 24.73
N ILE A 106 -14.60 -30.46 24.34
CA ILE A 106 -14.32 -31.91 24.26
C ILE A 106 -13.06 -32.37 24.99
N ASP A 107 -11.92 -31.66 25.01
CA ASP A 107 -10.75 -32.09 25.79
C ASP A 107 -9.82 -30.92 26.11
N ASN A 108 -9.62 -30.62 27.40
CA ASN A 108 -8.62 -29.70 27.97
C ASN A 108 -7.17 -30.17 27.66
N ASP A 109 -6.79 -30.18 26.39
CA ASP A 109 -5.49 -30.66 25.93
C ASP A 109 -4.59 -29.48 25.55
N GLU A 110 -3.76 -29.03 26.50
CA GLU A 110 -2.78 -27.94 26.33
C GLU A 110 -1.82 -28.19 25.14
N SER A 111 -1.68 -29.44 24.67
CA SER A 111 -0.85 -29.77 23.51
C SER A 111 -1.38 -29.20 22.18
N LYS A 112 -2.66 -28.82 22.13
CA LYS A 112 -3.31 -28.19 20.97
C LYS A 112 -3.07 -26.68 20.89
N ALA A 113 -2.50 -26.06 21.91
CA ALA A 113 -2.14 -24.65 21.89
C ALA A 113 -0.89 -24.36 21.03
N CYS A 114 -0.81 -23.15 20.49
CA CYS A 114 0.35 -22.65 19.77
C CYS A 114 1.48 -22.28 20.75
N SER A 115 2.64 -22.92 20.57
CA SER A 115 3.88 -22.65 21.31
C SER A 115 4.94 -21.89 20.50
N CYS A 116 4.53 -21.19 19.43
CA CYS A 116 5.45 -20.43 18.58
C CYS A 116 6.01 -19.21 19.31
N LYS A 117 7.30 -19.22 19.61
CA LYS A 117 8.03 -18.08 20.17
C LYS A 117 8.26 -16.98 19.12
N PRO A 118 8.36 -15.71 19.50
CA PRO A 118 8.79 -14.64 18.60
C PRO A 118 10.17 -14.89 17.98
N VAL A 119 10.43 -14.33 16.79
CA VAL A 119 11.74 -14.47 16.12
C VAL A 119 12.90 -13.91 16.94
N VAL A 120 12.65 -12.89 17.76
CA VAL A 120 13.67 -12.24 18.61
C VAL A 120 14.23 -13.19 19.68
N GLU A 121 13.39 -14.10 20.18
CA GLU A 121 13.74 -15.05 21.25
C GLU A 121 14.07 -16.45 20.73
N CYS A 122 14.02 -16.65 19.41
CA CYS A 122 14.24 -17.94 18.79
C CYS A 122 15.73 -18.17 18.53
N SER A 123 16.41 -18.97 19.37
CA SER A 123 17.84 -19.31 19.22
C SER A 123 18.20 -19.80 17.82
N GLY A 124 17.42 -20.74 17.26
CA GLY A 124 17.67 -21.25 15.91
C GLY A 124 17.55 -20.18 14.80
N CYS A 125 16.81 -19.10 15.01
CA CYS A 125 16.77 -17.98 14.07
C CYS A 125 18.01 -17.10 14.16
N THR A 126 18.60 -16.96 15.35
CA THR A 126 19.84 -16.22 15.57
C THR A 126 21.01 -16.98 14.94
N GLU A 127 21.10 -18.29 15.19
CA GLU A 127 22.10 -19.16 14.57
C GLU A 127 22.02 -19.15 13.04
N ASP A 128 20.81 -19.21 12.47
CA ASP A 128 20.60 -19.12 11.01
C ASP A 128 21.07 -17.77 10.45
N LYS A 129 20.85 -16.66 11.16
CA LYS A 129 21.33 -15.33 10.76
C LYS A 129 22.85 -15.26 10.80
N GLU A 130 23.48 -15.74 11.86
CA GLU A 130 24.94 -15.78 12.01
C GLU A 130 25.59 -16.67 10.95
N MET A 131 25.03 -17.86 10.68
CA MET A 131 25.55 -18.75 9.64
C MET A 131 25.50 -18.17 8.22
N ARG A 132 24.54 -17.27 7.97
CA ARG A 132 24.38 -16.55 6.69
C ARG A 132 25.20 -15.26 6.62
N SER A 133 25.54 -14.64 7.76
CA SER A 133 26.45 -13.48 7.79
C SER A 133 27.93 -13.89 7.71
N PHE A 134 28.33 -14.95 8.43
CA PHE A 134 29.74 -15.39 8.55
C PHE A 134 30.32 -16.05 7.29
N LYS A 135 29.50 -16.65 6.41
CA LYS A 135 29.98 -17.31 5.19
C LYS A 135 29.45 -16.66 3.93
N LYS A 136 29.80 -15.41 3.67
CA LYS A 136 30.01 -14.94 2.28
C LYS A 136 31.29 -15.56 1.71
N THR A 137 31.40 -16.89 1.72
CA THR A 137 32.53 -17.60 1.10
C THR A 137 32.19 -17.86 -0.36
N ASN A 138 32.87 -17.14 -1.28
CA ASN A 138 33.16 -17.32 -2.72
C ASN A 138 32.14 -17.92 -3.72
N LEU A 139 31.01 -18.54 -3.31
CA LEU A 139 30.04 -19.17 -4.22
C LEU A 139 28.67 -18.48 -4.29
N GLY A 140 28.41 -17.43 -3.51
CA GLY A 140 27.18 -16.61 -3.62
C GLY A 140 25.84 -17.32 -3.28
N VAL A 141 25.84 -18.63 -3.01
CA VAL A 141 24.62 -19.39 -2.70
C VAL A 141 24.15 -19.15 -1.26
N LYS A 142 22.90 -18.67 -1.10
CA LYS A 142 22.24 -18.56 0.21
C LYS A 142 22.04 -19.96 0.82
N LYS A 143 22.58 -20.21 2.01
CA LYS A 143 22.37 -21.48 2.73
C LYS A 143 20.92 -21.65 3.19
N PRO A 144 20.35 -22.86 3.23
CA PRO A 144 18.99 -23.08 3.75
C PRO A 144 18.86 -22.73 5.25
N TYR A 145 17.67 -22.35 5.68
CA TYR A 145 17.34 -22.11 7.09
C TYR A 145 17.20 -23.44 7.83
N LYS A 146 17.77 -23.55 9.04
CA LYS A 146 17.67 -24.76 9.89
C LYS A 146 16.62 -24.63 11.00
N CYS A 147 16.12 -23.42 11.27
CA CYS A 147 15.11 -23.20 12.31
C CYS A 147 13.82 -23.97 12.02
N LYS A 148 13.39 -24.83 12.97
CA LYS A 148 12.18 -25.67 12.85
C LYS A 148 10.87 -24.86 12.81
N VAL A 149 10.81 -23.73 13.51
CA VAL A 149 9.57 -22.93 13.66
C VAL A 149 9.41 -21.91 12.54
N HIS A 150 10.46 -21.13 12.27
CA HIS A 150 10.41 -20.01 11.32
C HIS A 150 11.08 -20.30 9.98
N GLY A 151 11.88 -21.36 9.87
CA GLY A 151 12.69 -21.62 8.66
C GLY A 151 11.86 -21.80 7.40
N LEU A 152 10.74 -22.53 7.49
CA LEU A 152 9.81 -22.72 6.36
C LEU A 152 9.18 -21.40 5.89
N TYR A 153 8.72 -20.56 6.83
CA TYR A 153 8.13 -19.27 6.49
C TYR A 153 9.17 -18.29 5.92
N LYS A 154 10.41 -18.31 6.44
CA LYS A 154 11.49 -17.50 5.88
C LYS A 154 11.92 -17.97 4.49
N HIS A 155 11.91 -19.27 4.22
CA HIS A 155 12.14 -19.80 2.88
C HIS A 155 11.06 -19.31 1.92
N TYR A 156 9.79 -19.42 2.32
CA TYR A 156 8.66 -18.90 1.55
C TYR A 156 8.79 -17.41 1.23
N GLN A 157 9.27 -16.59 2.18
CA GLN A 157 9.55 -15.18 1.92
C GLN A 157 10.73 -14.94 0.95
N ASP A 158 11.79 -15.75 1.02
CA ASP A 158 12.88 -15.71 0.05
C ASP A 158 12.36 -16.06 -1.37
N ASP A 159 11.43 -17.01 -1.49
CA ASP A 159 10.79 -17.36 -2.76
C ASP A 159 9.91 -16.22 -3.30
N LEU A 160 9.11 -15.58 -2.43
CA LEU A 160 8.33 -14.38 -2.78
C LEU A 160 9.22 -13.22 -3.24
N LEU A 161 10.37 -13.01 -2.59
CA LEU A 161 11.34 -11.99 -2.98
C LEU A 161 11.93 -12.29 -4.36
N ASN A 162 12.26 -13.54 -4.65
CA ASN A 162 12.72 -13.94 -5.98
C ASN A 162 11.64 -13.70 -7.03
N PHE A 163 10.39 -14.07 -6.75
CA PHE A 163 9.26 -13.80 -7.64
C PHE A 163 9.04 -12.29 -7.85
N LYS A 164 9.19 -11.47 -6.80
CA LYS A 164 9.14 -10.01 -6.90
C LYS A 164 10.22 -9.46 -7.82
N ASN A 165 11.45 -9.96 -7.72
CA ASN A 165 12.55 -9.55 -8.61
C ASN A 165 12.23 -9.87 -10.07
N TRP A 166 11.60 -11.02 -10.35
CA TRP A 166 11.10 -11.33 -11.69
C TRP A 166 9.97 -10.39 -12.13
N CYS A 167 9.03 -10.08 -11.24
CA CYS A 167 7.95 -9.11 -11.53
C CYS A 167 8.51 -7.74 -11.91
N ILE A 168 9.55 -7.27 -11.21
CA ILE A 168 10.25 -6.01 -11.55
C ILE A 168 10.75 -6.05 -13.00
N LEU A 169 11.42 -7.13 -13.42
CA LEU A 169 11.90 -7.27 -14.79
C LEU A 169 10.75 -7.23 -15.81
N TRP A 170 9.66 -7.97 -15.56
CA TRP A 170 8.50 -7.97 -16.44
C TRP A 170 7.86 -6.59 -16.55
N ILE A 171 7.65 -5.89 -15.43
CA ILE A 171 7.08 -4.54 -15.42
C ILE A 171 7.96 -3.58 -16.21
N THR A 172 9.29 -3.62 -16.02
CA THR A 172 10.20 -2.76 -16.81
C THR A 172 10.14 -3.07 -18.31
N LEU A 173 10.00 -4.34 -18.67
CA LEU A 173 9.88 -4.76 -20.07
C LEU A 173 8.58 -4.27 -20.71
N PHE A 174 7.47 -4.25 -19.97
CA PHE A 174 6.16 -3.81 -20.50
C PHE A 174 5.95 -2.30 -20.47
N THR A 175 6.57 -1.58 -19.52
CA THR A 175 6.42 -0.13 -19.39
C THR A 175 7.14 0.63 -20.51
N ILE A 176 8.30 0.17 -20.98
CA ILE A 176 9.03 0.85 -22.07
C ILE A 176 8.20 0.92 -23.38
N PRO A 177 7.63 -0.19 -23.90
CA PRO A 177 6.74 -0.14 -25.06
C PRO A 177 5.50 0.72 -24.83
N LEU A 178 4.92 0.71 -23.63
CA LEU A 178 3.74 1.50 -23.30
C LEU A 178 4.03 3.01 -23.38
N VAL A 179 5.20 3.45 -22.89
CA VAL A 179 5.64 4.85 -22.99
C VAL A 179 5.90 5.25 -24.45
N LEU A 180 6.56 4.38 -25.22
CA LEU A 180 6.79 4.64 -26.65
C LEU A 180 5.47 4.73 -27.43
N PHE A 181 4.51 3.86 -27.13
CA PHE A 181 3.17 3.92 -27.70
C PHE A 181 2.44 5.21 -27.32
N SER A 182 2.51 5.61 -26.05
CA SER A 182 1.91 6.86 -25.56
C SER A 182 2.50 8.08 -26.26
N ASN A 183 3.81 8.09 -26.50
CA ASN A 183 4.49 9.13 -27.26
C ASN A 183 4.06 9.12 -28.74
N TRP A 184 3.87 7.95 -29.34
CA TRP A 184 3.38 7.82 -30.71
C TRP A 184 1.95 8.34 -30.90
N VAL A 185 1.07 8.12 -29.92
CA VAL A 185 -0.30 8.66 -29.89
C VAL A 185 -0.33 10.18 -29.65
N GLY A 186 0.79 10.77 -29.19
CA GLY A 186 0.88 12.19 -28.87
C GLY A 186 0.17 12.55 -27.55
N LEU A 187 0.14 11.63 -26.58
CA LEU A 187 -0.44 11.91 -25.26
C LEU A 187 0.39 12.96 -24.51
N ASN A 188 -0.28 14.03 -24.09
CA ASN A 188 0.34 15.07 -23.27
C ASN A 188 0.38 14.65 -21.79
N LEU A 189 1.43 15.06 -21.07
CA LEU A 189 1.57 14.78 -19.63
C LEU A 189 0.39 15.33 -18.81
N GLY A 190 -0.12 16.52 -19.17
CA GLY A 190 -1.29 17.12 -18.54
C GLY A 190 -2.55 16.27 -18.72
N TRP A 191 -2.78 15.74 -19.94
CA TRP A 191 -3.89 14.84 -20.21
C TRP A 191 -3.82 13.57 -19.35
N LEU A 192 -2.62 13.01 -19.20
CA LEU A 192 -2.40 11.80 -18.39
C LEU A 192 -2.72 12.03 -16.90
N PHE A 193 -2.32 13.17 -16.33
CA PHE A 193 -2.68 13.52 -14.95
C PHE A 193 -4.17 13.71 -14.76
N TYR A 194 -4.84 14.37 -15.71
CA TYR A 194 -6.28 14.55 -15.67
C TYR A 194 -7.03 13.22 -15.79
N PHE A 195 -6.63 12.36 -16.73
CA PHE A 195 -7.18 11.02 -16.89
C PHE A 195 -7.03 10.19 -15.61
N ASN A 196 -5.85 10.21 -14.99
CA ASN A 196 -5.59 9.51 -13.72
C ASN A 196 -6.52 10.01 -12.61
N GLY A 197 -6.78 11.32 -12.53
CA GLY A 197 -7.71 11.91 -11.59
C GLY A 197 -9.16 11.45 -11.77
N VAL A 198 -9.61 11.23 -13.00
CA VAL A 198 -10.97 10.72 -13.27
C VAL A 198 -11.05 9.23 -12.93
N LEU A 199 -10.06 8.44 -13.35
CA LEU A 199 -10.04 6.98 -13.17
C LEU A 199 -9.91 6.57 -11.70
N LEU A 200 -9.02 7.23 -10.95
CA LEU A 200 -8.75 6.92 -9.53
C LEU A 200 -9.53 7.79 -8.55
N GLY A 201 -10.25 8.82 -9.04
CA GLY A 201 -10.96 9.80 -8.19
C GLY A 201 -11.99 9.18 -7.25
N GLY A 202 -12.50 7.99 -7.55
CA GLY A 202 -13.45 7.26 -6.72
C GLY A 202 -12.86 6.54 -5.50
N VAL A 203 -11.53 6.34 -5.43
CA VAL A 203 -10.87 5.52 -4.39
C VAL A 203 -10.66 6.24 -3.04
N PRO A 204 -10.29 7.54 -2.97
CA PRO A 204 -9.85 8.17 -1.73
C PRO A 204 -10.87 8.15 -0.59
N ILE A 205 -12.16 8.45 -0.85
CA ILE A 205 -13.18 8.48 0.21
C ILE A 205 -13.43 7.08 0.78
N PRO A 206 -13.72 6.03 -0.01
CA PRO A 206 -13.84 4.67 0.50
C PRO A 206 -12.64 4.24 1.36
N VAL A 207 -11.41 4.52 0.91
CA VAL A 207 -10.19 4.19 1.67
C VAL A 207 -10.12 4.98 2.99
N ALA A 208 -10.36 6.28 2.97
CA ALA A 208 -10.38 7.09 4.21
C ALA A 208 -11.42 6.57 5.21
N LEU A 209 -12.61 6.19 4.73
CA LEU A 209 -13.66 5.64 5.56
C LEU A 209 -13.26 4.32 6.24
N THR A 210 -12.41 3.47 5.64
CA THR A 210 -11.95 2.23 6.31
C THR A 210 -11.17 2.49 7.59
N VAL A 211 -10.44 3.61 7.64
CA VAL A 211 -9.60 3.97 8.80
C VAL A 211 -10.42 4.75 9.82
N LEU A 212 -11.39 5.56 9.36
CA LEU A 212 -12.14 6.46 10.22
C LEU A 212 -13.44 5.86 10.77
N TRP A 213 -14.03 4.89 10.06
CA TRP A 213 -15.38 4.42 10.34
C TRP A 213 -15.47 2.90 10.41
N SER A 214 -15.72 2.38 11.61
CA SER A 214 -15.81 0.95 11.91
C SER A 214 -16.98 0.22 11.26
N LYS A 215 -17.96 0.95 10.68
CA LYS A 215 -19.16 0.38 10.05
C LYS A 215 -19.04 0.19 8.55
N VAL A 216 -17.89 0.51 7.96
CA VAL A 216 -17.64 0.29 6.54
C VAL A 216 -17.64 -1.21 6.25
N THR A 217 -18.39 -1.63 5.24
CA THR A 217 -18.44 -3.04 4.81
C THR A 217 -17.63 -3.25 3.53
N PRO A 218 -17.10 -4.46 3.28
CA PRO A 218 -16.40 -4.77 2.03
C PRO A 218 -17.26 -4.52 0.78
N ALA A 219 -18.56 -4.86 0.85
CA ALA A 219 -19.50 -4.63 -0.25
C ALA A 219 -19.69 -3.12 -0.54
N GLY A 220 -19.77 -2.30 0.51
CA GLY A 220 -19.86 -0.85 0.37
C GLY A 220 -18.62 -0.24 -0.28
N MET A 221 -17.42 -0.68 0.11
CA MET A 221 -16.19 -0.19 -0.52
C MET A 221 -16.10 -0.52 -2.01
N ILE A 222 -16.35 -1.78 -2.38
CA ILE A 222 -16.22 -2.22 -3.77
C ILE A 222 -17.25 -1.52 -4.65
N SER A 223 -18.51 -1.50 -4.21
CA SER A 223 -19.60 -0.84 -4.95
C SER A 223 -19.41 0.67 -5.03
N GLY A 224 -18.95 1.34 -3.96
CA GLY A 224 -18.64 2.76 -3.95
C GLY A 224 -17.56 3.13 -4.97
N THR A 225 -16.41 2.47 -4.90
CA THR A 225 -15.29 2.74 -5.82
C THR A 225 -15.68 2.50 -7.28
N LEU A 226 -16.34 1.38 -7.58
CA LEU A 226 -16.73 1.03 -8.96
C LEU A 226 -17.81 1.98 -9.51
N SER A 227 -18.86 2.27 -8.73
CA SER A 227 -19.93 3.17 -9.16
C SER A 227 -19.42 4.60 -9.38
N GLY A 228 -18.54 5.10 -8.50
CA GLY A 228 -17.89 6.40 -8.67
C GLY A 228 -17.05 6.47 -9.93
N CYS A 229 -16.20 5.47 -10.18
CA CYS A 229 -15.38 5.40 -11.39
C CYS A 229 -16.24 5.38 -12.67
N LEU A 230 -17.29 4.55 -12.71
CA LEU A 230 -18.18 4.46 -13.87
C LEU A 230 -18.96 5.75 -14.12
N CYS A 231 -19.50 6.38 -13.07
CA CYS A 231 -20.21 7.65 -13.19
C CYS A 231 -19.28 8.78 -13.63
N GLY A 232 -18.08 8.84 -13.04
CA GLY A 232 -17.04 9.82 -13.39
C GLY A 232 -16.59 9.71 -14.85
N LEU A 233 -16.30 8.48 -15.32
CA LEU A 233 -15.95 8.22 -16.72
C LEU A 233 -17.09 8.59 -17.67
N SER A 234 -18.33 8.27 -17.31
CA SER A 234 -19.51 8.57 -18.14
C SER A 234 -19.71 10.08 -18.30
N LEU A 235 -19.56 10.85 -17.22
CA LEU A 235 -19.68 12.31 -17.25
C LEU A 235 -18.48 12.99 -17.92
N TRP A 236 -17.28 12.50 -17.69
CA TRP A 236 -16.07 12.99 -18.35
C TRP A 236 -16.19 12.86 -19.88
N LEU A 237 -16.52 11.66 -20.37
CA LEU A 237 -16.72 11.42 -21.80
C LEU A 237 -17.97 12.13 -22.33
N GLY A 238 -19.05 12.18 -21.55
CA GLY A 238 -20.28 12.87 -21.90
C GLY A 238 -20.06 14.35 -22.13
N ILE A 239 -19.41 15.05 -21.20
CA ILE A 239 -19.11 16.48 -21.34
C ILE A 239 -18.08 16.71 -22.44
N ALA A 240 -17.06 15.86 -22.57
CA ALA A 240 -16.10 15.94 -23.67
C ALA A 240 -16.79 15.83 -25.04
N SER A 241 -17.83 15.01 -25.17
CA SER A 241 -18.59 14.84 -26.41
C SER A 241 -19.45 16.06 -26.82
N MET A 242 -19.75 16.95 -25.87
CA MET A 242 -20.55 18.16 -26.13
C MET A 242 -19.75 19.28 -26.81
N TYR A 243 -18.42 19.19 -26.80
CA TYR A 243 -17.55 20.13 -27.50
C TYR A 243 -17.49 19.82 -29.00
N GLU A 244 -17.23 20.84 -29.80
CA GLU A 244 -17.03 20.69 -31.24
C GLU A 244 -15.90 19.68 -31.53
N GLY A 245 -16.13 18.78 -32.48
CA GLY A 245 -15.21 17.68 -32.78
C GLY A 245 -15.44 16.40 -31.96
N GLY A 246 -16.34 16.40 -30.96
CA GLY A 246 -16.73 15.21 -30.21
C GLY A 246 -15.64 14.68 -29.28
N VAL A 247 -15.57 13.36 -29.08
CA VAL A 247 -14.59 12.72 -28.18
C VAL A 247 -13.21 12.68 -28.84
N THR A 248 -12.45 13.76 -28.69
CA THR A 248 -11.06 13.87 -29.16
C THR A 248 -10.08 13.96 -27.99
N LEU A 249 -8.79 13.75 -28.26
CA LEU A 249 -7.73 13.90 -27.26
C LEU A 249 -7.70 15.31 -26.66
N GLU A 250 -7.95 16.33 -27.48
CA GLU A 250 -8.02 17.72 -27.04
C GLU A 250 -9.22 17.94 -26.10
N ASN A 251 -10.42 17.53 -26.52
CA ASN A 251 -11.65 17.77 -25.75
C ASN A 251 -11.66 17.00 -24.42
N THR A 252 -11.11 15.79 -24.40
CA THR A 252 -10.98 14.98 -23.17
C THR A 252 -9.92 15.51 -22.21
N GLY A 253 -8.95 16.29 -22.70
CA GLY A 253 -7.90 16.94 -21.90
C GLY A 253 -8.24 18.32 -21.36
N ARG A 254 -9.44 18.84 -21.64
CA ARG A 254 -9.88 20.15 -21.13
C ARG A 254 -10.15 20.09 -19.62
N ASP A 255 -10.00 21.23 -18.96
CA ASP A 255 -10.13 21.31 -17.49
C ASP A 255 -11.57 21.04 -17.00
N ILE A 256 -12.59 21.47 -17.74
CA ILE A 256 -14.00 21.33 -17.31
C ILE A 256 -14.45 19.85 -17.30
N PRO A 257 -14.32 19.07 -18.40
CA PRO A 257 -14.70 17.65 -18.39
C PRO A 257 -13.99 16.86 -17.29
N THR A 258 -12.70 17.12 -17.10
CA THR A 258 -11.84 16.36 -16.18
C THR A 258 -12.15 16.70 -14.74
N PHE A 259 -12.33 17.99 -14.43
CA PHE A 259 -12.77 18.45 -13.11
C PHE A 259 -14.12 17.86 -12.72
N VAL A 260 -15.13 17.93 -13.61
CA VAL A 260 -16.47 17.40 -13.32
C VAL A 260 -16.44 15.88 -13.18
N GLY A 261 -15.72 15.18 -14.07
CA GLY A 261 -15.54 13.73 -13.99
C GLY A 261 -14.94 13.29 -12.66
N SER A 262 -13.85 13.92 -12.22
CA SER A 262 -13.21 13.63 -10.93
C SER A 262 -14.07 14.00 -9.72
N ALA A 263 -14.73 15.16 -9.75
CA ALA A 263 -15.60 15.61 -8.66
C ALA A 263 -16.78 14.65 -8.46
N VAL A 264 -17.40 14.20 -9.56
CA VAL A 264 -18.51 13.24 -9.48
C VAL A 264 -18.01 11.85 -9.09
N ALA A 265 -16.86 11.41 -9.60
CA ALA A 265 -16.27 10.13 -9.20
C ALA A 265 -16.07 10.06 -7.68
N LEU A 266 -15.52 11.13 -7.10
CA LEU A 266 -15.28 11.25 -5.66
C LEU A 266 -16.60 11.35 -4.87
N GLY A 267 -17.52 12.21 -5.29
CA GLY A 267 -18.80 12.40 -4.58
C GLY A 267 -19.68 11.15 -4.58
N VAL A 268 -19.85 10.53 -5.75
CA VAL A 268 -20.68 9.32 -5.91
C VAL A 268 -20.05 8.14 -5.16
N SER A 269 -18.73 7.98 -5.22
CA SER A 269 -18.10 6.86 -4.51
C SER A 269 -18.29 6.93 -3.00
N GLY A 270 -18.20 8.13 -2.42
CA GLY A 270 -18.45 8.35 -0.99
C GLY A 270 -19.89 8.04 -0.60
N ILE A 271 -20.86 8.60 -1.34
CA ILE A 271 -22.29 8.40 -1.06
C ILE A 271 -22.66 6.92 -1.18
N VAL A 272 -22.29 6.26 -2.28
CA VAL A 272 -22.61 4.85 -2.49
C VAL A 272 -21.92 3.96 -1.45
N CYS A 273 -20.66 4.24 -1.11
CA CYS A 273 -19.95 3.50 -0.07
C CYS A 273 -20.67 3.54 1.27
N VAL A 274 -21.13 4.73 1.68
CA VAL A 274 -21.87 4.92 2.94
C VAL A 274 -23.22 4.22 2.90
N VAL A 275 -24.01 4.45 1.84
CA VAL A 275 -25.36 3.89 1.72
C VAL A 275 -25.33 2.36 1.69
N VAL A 276 -24.48 1.77 0.85
CA VAL A 276 -24.37 0.30 0.73
C VAL A 276 -23.81 -0.30 2.01
N SER A 277 -22.85 0.36 2.68
CA SER A 277 -22.35 -0.10 3.98
C SER A 277 -23.45 -0.11 5.04
N LEU A 278 -24.27 0.94 5.13
CA LEU A 278 -25.38 0.98 6.09
C LEU A 278 -26.46 -0.07 5.83
N TYR A 279 -26.68 -0.42 4.56
CA TYR A 279 -27.66 -1.44 4.16
C TYR A 279 -27.15 -2.86 4.41
N THR A 280 -25.87 -3.12 4.13
CA THR A 280 -25.27 -4.45 4.27
C THR A 280 -24.87 -4.77 5.72
N LEU A 281 -24.75 -3.76 6.58
CA LEU A 281 -24.36 -3.93 7.96
C LEU A 281 -25.45 -4.63 8.79
N ASP A 282 -25.16 -5.83 9.28
CA ASP A 282 -25.98 -6.49 10.29
C ASP A 282 -25.78 -5.83 11.66
N ARG A 283 -26.64 -4.86 11.96
CA ARG A 283 -26.61 -4.09 13.22
C ARG A 283 -26.74 -4.95 14.48
N LYS A 284 -27.34 -6.15 14.39
CA LYS A 284 -27.57 -7.00 15.57
C LYS A 284 -26.30 -7.73 16.01
N LYS A 285 -25.41 -8.05 15.07
CA LYS A 285 -24.14 -8.75 15.33
C LYS A 285 -22.95 -7.80 15.42
N PHE A 286 -23.12 -6.54 15.03
CA PHE A 286 -22.03 -5.58 14.99
C PHE A 286 -21.50 -5.25 16.39
N ASN A 287 -20.25 -5.63 16.65
CA ASN A 287 -19.48 -5.18 17.80
C ASN A 287 -18.26 -4.40 17.30
N GLU A 288 -18.20 -3.10 17.64
CA GLU A 288 -17.10 -2.24 17.23
C GLU A 288 -15.74 -2.74 17.76
N GLU A 289 -15.70 -3.28 18.97
CA GLU A 289 -14.45 -3.81 19.54
C GLU A 289 -13.96 -5.04 18.77
N GLU A 290 -14.86 -5.91 18.33
CA GLU A 290 -14.50 -7.09 17.56
C GLU A 290 -13.93 -6.73 16.18
N GLU A 291 -14.52 -5.76 15.49
CA GLU A 291 -14.01 -5.29 14.20
C GLU A 291 -12.61 -4.65 14.32
N TRP A 292 -12.39 -3.81 15.34
CA TRP A 292 -11.05 -3.26 15.60
C TRP A 292 -10.04 -4.33 16.00
N ASN A 293 -10.48 -5.38 16.68
CA ASN A 293 -9.63 -6.50 17.04
C ASN A 293 -9.14 -7.28 15.82
N LYS A 294 -9.96 -7.43 14.76
CA LYS A 294 -9.49 -8.03 13.50
C LYS A 294 -8.29 -7.28 12.92
N LEU A 295 -8.35 -5.94 12.88
CA LEU A 295 -7.25 -5.11 12.40
C LEU A 295 -6.00 -5.27 13.29
N ARG A 296 -6.17 -5.25 14.61
CA ARG A 296 -5.09 -5.48 15.60
C ARG A 296 -4.45 -6.87 15.46
N ASN A 297 -5.20 -7.83 14.94
CA ASN A 297 -4.75 -9.22 14.77
C ASN A 297 -3.92 -9.46 13.50
N ILE A 298 -3.90 -8.51 12.56
CA ILE A 298 -3.02 -8.57 11.40
C ILE A 298 -1.57 -8.46 11.88
N GLU A 299 -0.79 -9.51 11.66
CA GLU A 299 0.58 -9.57 12.15
C GLU A 299 1.50 -10.28 11.15
N ASN A 300 2.74 -9.81 11.08
CA ASN A 300 3.81 -10.50 10.36
C ASN A 300 4.52 -11.53 11.27
N PRO A 301 4.47 -12.84 10.94
CA PRO A 301 5.59 -13.77 11.01
C PRO A 301 6.74 -13.49 11.95
N LEU A 302 7.55 -12.62 11.38
CA LEU A 302 8.94 -12.42 11.69
C LEU A 302 9.17 -11.07 12.35
N HIS A 303 8.21 -10.17 12.19
CA HIS A 303 8.21 -8.82 12.73
C HIS A 303 6.86 -8.55 13.42
N PRO A 304 6.61 -9.16 14.60
CA PRO A 304 5.42 -8.85 15.39
C PRO A 304 5.35 -7.35 15.72
N TRP A 305 4.22 -6.72 15.39
CA TRP A 305 4.07 -5.28 15.60
C TRP A 305 4.12 -4.93 17.10
N ALA A 306 3.55 -5.77 17.97
CA ALA A 306 3.51 -5.53 19.42
C ALA A 306 4.91 -5.41 20.03
N ILE A 307 5.88 -6.18 19.52
CA ILE A 307 7.29 -6.11 19.94
C ILE A 307 7.97 -4.90 19.31
N THR A 308 7.73 -4.66 18.01
CA THR A 308 8.34 -3.56 17.25
C THR A 308 8.01 -2.20 17.88
N TYR A 309 6.76 -2.03 18.32
CA TYR A 309 6.26 -0.79 18.92
C TYR A 309 6.21 -0.85 20.45
N ALA A 310 6.76 -1.88 21.10
CA ALA A 310 6.69 -2.03 22.56
C ALA A 310 7.23 -0.81 23.32
N ARG A 311 8.24 -0.13 22.74
CA ARG A 311 8.82 1.10 23.29
C ARG A 311 7.83 2.26 23.33
N ASP A 312 6.95 2.38 22.34
CA ASP A 312 5.99 3.50 22.21
C ASP A 312 4.80 3.36 23.17
N PHE A 313 4.45 2.10 23.49
CA PHE A 313 3.38 1.76 24.42
C PHE A 313 3.79 1.85 25.89
N GLY A 314 5.08 1.74 26.21
CA GLY A 314 5.60 1.76 27.57
C GLY A 314 5.27 0.46 28.33
N ARG A 315 6.30 -0.29 28.76
CA ARG A 315 6.23 -1.54 29.55
C ARG A 315 5.00 -2.41 29.23
N VAL A 316 5.06 -3.13 28.11
CA VAL A 316 4.27 -4.37 27.97
C VAL A 316 4.87 -5.35 28.98
N GLN A 317 4.23 -5.49 30.15
CA GLN A 317 4.58 -6.53 31.11
C GLN A 317 4.36 -7.89 30.42
N ASP A 318 5.39 -8.72 30.45
CA ASP A 318 5.47 -10.09 29.94
C ASP A 318 5.29 -10.29 28.43
N VAL A 319 6.31 -9.89 27.66
CA VAL A 319 6.50 -10.31 26.24
C VAL A 319 7.02 -11.76 26.18
N THR A 320 6.48 -12.67 26.98
CA THR A 320 6.93 -14.09 27.00
C THR A 320 6.33 -14.89 25.85
N SER A 321 5.29 -14.38 25.19
CA SER A 321 4.67 -15.00 24.03
C SER A 321 4.33 -13.99 22.94
N ARG A 322 4.36 -14.46 21.69
CA ARG A 322 4.04 -13.70 20.48
C ARG A 322 2.64 -13.06 20.49
N PHE A 323 1.74 -13.57 21.33
CA PHE A 323 0.33 -13.22 21.33
C PHE A 323 -0.06 -12.24 22.43
N VAL A 324 0.87 -11.86 23.33
CA VAL A 324 0.60 -10.80 24.31
C VAL A 324 0.56 -9.46 23.59
N ARG A 325 -0.62 -8.84 23.57
CA ARG A 325 -0.88 -7.57 22.89
C ARG A 325 -1.54 -6.59 23.85
N PRO A 326 -1.32 -5.27 23.68
CA PRO A 326 -2.10 -4.26 24.40
C PRO A 326 -3.60 -4.44 24.12
N THR A 327 -4.41 -4.30 25.17
CA THR A 327 -5.87 -4.34 25.05
C THR A 327 -6.39 -3.16 24.20
N TYR A 328 -7.56 -3.30 23.58
CA TYR A 328 -8.19 -2.23 22.80
C TYR A 328 -8.35 -0.94 23.64
N ALA A 329 -8.78 -1.09 24.90
CA ALA A 329 -8.89 0.01 25.85
C ALA A 329 -7.55 0.72 26.11
N ALA A 330 -6.46 -0.06 26.29
CA ALA A 330 -5.11 0.50 26.47
C ALA A 330 -4.68 1.30 25.22
N MET A 331 -4.89 0.74 24.02
CA MET A 331 -4.57 1.41 22.76
C MET A 331 -5.38 2.72 22.58
N LYS A 332 -6.69 2.66 22.84
CA LYS A 332 -7.59 3.82 22.75
C LYS A 332 -7.21 4.93 23.73
N SER A 333 -6.80 4.57 24.95
CA SER A 333 -6.37 5.54 25.96
C SER A 333 -5.07 6.26 25.55
N ARG A 334 -4.09 5.51 25.01
CA ARG A 334 -2.78 6.03 24.61
C ARG A 334 -2.87 6.97 23.41
N PHE A 335 -3.67 6.63 22.40
CA PHE A 335 -3.80 7.39 21.15
C PHE A 335 -4.96 8.38 21.13
N ARG A 336 -5.58 8.66 22.29
CA ARG A 336 -6.71 9.61 22.36
C ARG A 336 -6.33 11.00 21.87
N GLY A 337 -5.13 11.49 22.19
CA GLY A 337 -4.62 12.78 21.72
C GLY A 337 -4.44 12.82 20.19
N SER A 338 -3.82 11.78 19.62
CA SER A 338 -3.66 11.65 18.17
C SER A 338 -5.00 11.58 17.45
N ARG A 339 -5.99 10.88 18.01
CA ARG A 339 -7.34 10.79 17.42
C ARG A 339 -8.06 12.13 17.42
N ILE A 340 -7.96 12.90 18.51
CA ILE A 340 -8.54 14.26 18.57
C ILE A 340 -7.84 15.17 17.57
N THR A 341 -6.51 15.11 17.50
CA THR A 341 -5.72 15.90 16.55
C THR A 341 -6.10 15.56 15.10
N ALA A 342 -6.28 14.28 14.78
CA ALA A 342 -6.71 13.84 13.45
C ALA A 342 -8.12 14.34 13.07
N ILE A 343 -9.05 14.42 14.03
CA ILE A 343 -10.41 14.94 13.80
C ILE A 343 -10.44 16.48 13.68
N VAL A 344 -9.51 17.17 14.33
CA VAL A 344 -9.45 18.64 14.34
C VAL A 344 -8.71 19.18 13.11
N ILE A 345 -7.70 18.44 12.62
CA ILE A 345 -6.85 18.86 11.50
C ILE A 345 -7.33 18.28 10.14
N GLY A 346 -7.93 17.09 10.14
CA GLY A 346 -8.48 16.45 8.94
C GLY A 346 -9.93 16.85 8.67
#